data_AF-A0AAV2DRB6-F1
#
_entry.id   AF-A0AAV2DRB6-F1
#
_cell.length_a   1.000
_cell.length_b   1.000
_cell.length_c   1.000
_cell.angle_alpha   90.00
_cell.angle_beta   90.00
_cell.angle_gamma   90.00
#
_symmetry.space_group_name_H-M   'P 1'
#
loop_
_entity.id
_entity.type
_entity.pdbx_description
1 polymer ?
#
loop_
_entity_poly.entity_id
_entity_poly.type
_entity_poly.pdbx_seq_one_letter_code
_entity_poly.pdbx_strand_id
1 'polypeptide(L)'
;MYSCIMRGWESMLIVGDAKVVIDKVNAQEVMDAKGGAILREVRAFRQMFPGFRVQFVGRQNNRVPHLVTRKVVVLSASVVLHFDFCAWLRSKF
;
A
#
# COMPACT_ATOMS: atom_id res chain seq x y z
N MET A 1 -1.32 10.64 -5.30
CA MET A 1 -2.76 10.82 -5.06
C MET A 1 -3.31 12.20 -5.43
N TYR A 2 -2.59 13.32 -5.18
CA TYR A 2 -3.03 14.65 -5.64
C TYR A 2 -3.40 14.69 -7.14
N SER A 3 -2.78 13.82 -7.95
CA SER A 3 -3.11 13.64 -9.36
C SER A 3 -4.55 13.21 -9.64
N CYS A 4 -5.24 12.48 -8.75
CA CYS A 4 -6.62 12.04 -8.97
C CYS A 4 -7.61 13.22 -8.84
N ILE A 5 -7.41 14.06 -7.82
CA ILE A 5 -8.22 15.28 -7.60
C ILE A 5 -7.97 16.27 -8.74
N MET A 6 -6.70 16.48 -9.12
CA MET A 6 -6.33 17.34 -10.24
C MET A 6 -6.86 16.86 -11.60
N ARG A 7 -7.25 15.58 -11.70
CA ARG A 7 -7.85 14.99 -12.90
C ARG A 7 -9.38 14.99 -12.86
N GLY A 8 -10.01 15.60 -11.85
CA GLY A 8 -11.47 15.72 -11.75
C GLY A 8 -12.18 14.42 -11.38
N TRP A 9 -11.50 13.49 -10.71
CA TRP A 9 -12.14 12.22 -10.33
C TRP A 9 -13.11 12.46 -9.16
N GLU A 10 -14.37 12.08 -9.32
CA GLU A 10 -15.43 12.34 -8.33
C GLU A 10 -15.61 11.19 -7.32
N SER A 11 -15.13 10.01 -7.66
CA SER A 11 -15.23 8.81 -6.82
C SER A 11 -13.96 7.98 -6.88
N MET A 12 -13.76 7.17 -5.84
CA MET A 12 -12.58 6.32 -5.72
C MET A 12 -12.98 4.99 -5.10
N LEU A 13 -12.65 3.90 -5.78
CA LEU A 13 -12.78 2.55 -5.26
C LEU A 13 -11.39 1.95 -5.05
N ILE A 14 -11.06 1.61 -3.80
CA ILE A 14 -9.86 0.83 -3.48
C ILE A 14 -10.26 -0.63 -3.36
N VAL A 15 -9.60 -1.48 -4.13
CA VAL A 15 -9.77 -2.94 -4.08
C VAL A 15 -8.50 -3.60 -3.58
N GLY A 16 -8.65 -4.61 -2.71
CA GLY A 16 -7.53 -5.36 -2.17
C GLY A 16 -7.93 -6.71 -1.58
N ASP A 17 -6.93 -7.52 -1.27
CA ASP A 17 -7.08 -8.89 -0.72
C ASP A 17 -6.76 -8.97 0.78
N ALA A 18 -6.42 -7.86 1.42
CA ALA A 18 -6.17 -7.78 2.85
C ALA A 18 -7.48 -7.58 3.64
N LYS A 19 -8.27 -8.65 3.80
CA LYS A 19 -9.60 -8.61 4.43
C LYS A 19 -9.62 -7.87 5.77
N VAL A 20 -8.67 -8.17 6.67
CA VAL A 20 -8.59 -7.53 8.00
C VAL A 20 -8.40 -6.00 7.90
N VAL A 21 -7.62 -5.53 6.94
CA VAL A 21 -7.40 -4.08 6.74
C VAL A 21 -8.68 -3.43 6.22
N ILE A 22 -9.31 -4.06 5.24
CA ILE A 22 -10.53 -3.55 4.61
C ILE A 22 -11.69 -3.50 5.60
N ASP A 23 -11.86 -4.55 6.40
CA ASP A 23 -12.89 -4.61 7.44
C ASP A 23 -12.68 -3.49 8.47
N LYS A 24 -11.43 -3.25 8.92
CA LYS A 24 -11.11 -2.12 9.82
C LYS A 24 -11.40 -0.74 9.20
N VAL A 25 -11.06 -0.55 7.93
CA VAL A 25 -11.37 0.71 7.21
C VAL A 25 -12.87 0.95 7.14
N ASN A 26 -13.63 -0.10 6.82
CA ASN A 26 -15.07 -0.01 6.66
C ASN A 26 -15.81 0.18 7.99
N ALA A 27 -15.35 -0.49 9.05
CA ALA A 27 -15.89 -0.37 10.41
C ALA A 27 -15.56 0.98 11.08
N GLN A 28 -14.67 1.79 10.49
CA GLN A 28 -14.21 3.08 11.03
C GLN A 28 -13.59 2.99 12.43
N GLU A 29 -13.22 1.79 12.88
CA GLU A 29 -12.66 1.55 14.21
C GLU A 29 -11.36 2.34 14.42
N VAL A 30 -11.21 2.89 15.62
CA VAL A 30 -9.95 3.47 16.09
C VAL A 30 -9.09 2.32 16.58
N MET A 31 -8.02 1.98 15.85
CA MET A 31 -7.19 0.81 16.16
C MET A 31 -5.69 1.14 16.16
N ASP A 32 -5.00 0.44 17.07
CA ASP A 32 -3.65 0.53 17.63
C ASP A 32 -2.50 1.10 16.77
N ALA A 33 -1.48 1.61 17.47
CA ALA A 33 -0.33 2.37 16.96
C ALA A 33 0.38 1.81 15.70
N LYS A 34 0.33 0.49 15.44
CA LYS A 34 0.97 -0.15 14.28
C LYS A 34 0.15 -0.06 12.97
N GLY A 35 -1.17 0.08 13.04
CA GLY A 35 -2.04 0.26 11.86
C GLY A 35 -2.32 1.73 11.50
N GLY A 36 -1.89 2.65 12.35
CA GLY A 36 -2.38 4.02 12.37
C GLY A 36 -1.98 4.91 11.19
N ALA A 37 -0.87 4.65 10.49
CA ALA A 37 -0.46 5.50 9.36
C ALA A 37 -1.35 5.30 8.13
N ILE A 38 -1.49 4.06 7.67
CA ILE A 38 -2.29 3.70 6.48
C ILE A 38 -3.76 4.05 6.70
N LEU A 39 -4.31 3.76 7.88
CA LEU A 39 -5.71 4.07 8.18
C LEU A 39 -5.96 5.58 8.27
N ARG A 40 -5.00 6.38 8.77
CA ARG A 40 -5.10 7.85 8.75
C ARG A 40 -5.14 8.40 7.33
N GLU A 41 -4.27 7.90 6.45
CA GLU A 41 -4.29 8.30 5.04
C GLU A 41 -5.61 7.93 4.37
N VAL A 42 -6.07 6.69 4.55
CA VAL A 42 -7.36 6.22 4.01
C VAL A 42 -8.53 7.07 4.52
N ARG A 43 -8.52 7.48 5.79
CA ARG A 43 -9.54 8.38 6.34
C ARG A 43 -9.49 9.77 5.70
N ALA A 44 -8.30 10.32 5.48
CA ALA A 44 -8.15 11.58 4.76
C ALA A 44 -8.71 11.49 3.33
N PHE A 45 -8.50 10.38 2.63
CA PHE A 45 -9.10 10.15 1.30
C PHE A 45 -10.61 10.08 1.34
N ARG A 46 -11.18 9.43 2.35
CA ARG A 46 -12.63 9.37 2.53
C ARG A 46 -13.27 10.75 2.74
N GLN A 47 -12.55 11.69 3.34
CA GLN A 47 -12.99 13.08 3.49
C GLN A 47 -12.89 13.87 2.18
N MET A 48 -11.88 13.58 1.34
CA MET A 48 -11.68 14.26 0.05
C MET A 48 -12.58 13.75 -1.07
N PHE A 49 -13.02 12.48 -1.01
CA PHE A 49 -13.83 11.84 -2.04
C PHE A 49 -15.15 11.33 -1.44
N PRO A 50 -16.29 12.03 -1.65
CA PRO A 50 -17.60 11.59 -1.15
C PRO A 50 -17.99 10.18 -1.64
N GLY A 51 -17.54 9.79 -2.83
CA GLY A 51 -17.72 8.46 -3.42
C GLY A 51 -16.65 7.43 -3.02
N PHE A 52 -15.86 7.66 -1.97
CA PHE A 52 -14.81 6.75 -1.55
C PHE A 52 -15.35 5.43 -1.01
N ARG A 53 -14.88 4.31 -1.57
CA ARG A 53 -15.25 2.95 -1.14
C ARG A 53 -14.02 2.06 -1.08
N VAL A 54 -14.06 1.07 -0.19
CA VAL A 54 -13.04 0.02 -0.11
C VAL A 54 -13.71 -1.34 -0.15
N GLN A 55 -13.23 -2.20 -1.04
CA GLN A 55 -13.81 -3.51 -1.31
C GLN A 55 -12.77 -4.62 -1.24
N PHE A 56 -13.13 -5.68 -0.52
CA PHE A 56 -12.36 -6.92 -0.53
C PHE A 56 -12.61 -7.68 -1.83
N VAL A 57 -11.51 -8.14 -2.44
CA VAL A 57 -11.52 -9.06 -3.57
C VAL A 57 -10.59 -10.23 -3.24
N GLY A 58 -10.93 -11.43 -3.72
CA GLY A 58 -10.04 -12.58 -3.59
C GLY A 58 -8.68 -12.30 -4.27
N ARG A 59 -7.59 -12.87 -3.74
CA ARG A 59 -6.22 -12.68 -4.24
C ARG A 59 -6.08 -12.99 -5.74
N GLN A 60 -6.87 -13.93 -6.25
CA GLN A 60 -6.95 -14.25 -7.68
C GLN A 60 -7.44 -13.09 -8.55
N ASN A 61 -8.16 -12.13 -7.98
CA ASN A 61 -8.62 -10.90 -8.63
C ASN A 61 -7.69 -9.71 -8.35
N ASN A 62 -6.76 -9.85 -7.40
CA ASN A 62 -5.74 -8.85 -7.07
C ASN A 62 -4.35 -9.18 -7.66
N ARG A 63 -4.30 -9.86 -8.81
CA ARG A 63 -3.05 -10.40 -9.40
C ARG A 63 -2.04 -9.33 -9.75
N VAL A 64 -2.48 -8.22 -10.37
CA VAL A 64 -1.57 -7.19 -10.88
C VAL A 64 -0.81 -6.52 -9.73
N PRO A 65 -1.46 -6.00 -8.67
CA PRO A 65 -0.74 -5.48 -7.51
C PRO A 65 0.17 -6.52 -6.87
N HIS A 66 -0.26 -7.79 -6.81
CA HIS A 66 0.57 -8.85 -6.25
C HIS A 66 1.86 -9.09 -7.04
N LEU A 67 1.79 -9.09 -8.38
CA LEU A 67 2.95 -9.22 -9.25
C LEU A 67 3.89 -8.02 -9.12
N VAL A 68 3.35 -6.81 -9.05
CA VAL A 68 4.14 -5.59 -8.86
C VAL A 68 4.87 -5.64 -7.51
N THR A 69 4.17 -5.94 -6.42
CA THR A 69 4.77 -6.05 -5.09
C THR A 69 5.86 -7.11 -5.06
N ARG A 70 5.64 -8.28 -5.67
CA ARG A 70 6.67 -9.34 -5.75
C ARG A 70 7.93 -8.86 -6.46
N LYS A 71 7.80 -8.14 -7.58
CA LYS A 71 8.95 -7.57 -8.29
C LYS A 71 9.70 -6.55 -7.45
N VAL A 72 8.98 -5.67 -6.75
CA VAL A 72 9.59 -4.66 -5.87
C VAL A 72 10.35 -5.33 -4.72
N VAL A 73 9.77 -6.34 -4.06
CA VAL A 73 10.44 -7.07 -2.98
C VAL A 73 11.75 -7.71 -3.45
N VAL A 74 11.74 -8.33 -4.63
CA VAL A 74 12.95 -8.93 -5.22
C VAL A 74 14.00 -7.86 -5.50
N LEU A 75 13.62 -6.75 -6.13
CA LEU A 75 14.53 -5.64 -6.41
C LEU A 75 15.13 -5.06 -5.12
N SER A 76 14.32 -4.83 -4.09
CA SER A 76 14.79 -4.33 -2.81
C SER A 76 15.80 -5.28 -2.16
N ALA A 77 15.54 -6.58 -2.20
CA ALA A 77 16.47 -7.58 -1.68
C ALA A 77 17.81 -7.58 -2.46
N SER A 78 17.77 -7.47 -3.78
CA SER A 78 18.98 -7.38 -4.61
C SER A 78 19.81 -6.14 -4.33
N VAL A 79 19.16 -4.99 -4.09
CA VAL A 79 19.84 -3.74 -3.73
C VAL A 79 20.53 -3.86 -2.38
N VAL A 80 19.86 -4.42 -1.37
CA VAL A 80 20.46 -4.65 -0.03
C VAL A 80 21.70 -5.54 -0.14
N LEU A 81 21.60 -6.67 -0.84
CA LEU A 81 22.74 -7.57 -1.05
C LEU A 81 23.93 -6.88 -1.74
N HIS A 82 23.66 -5.99 -2.70
CA HIS A 82 24.71 -5.25 -3.39
C HIS A 82 25.42 -4.25 -2.46
N PHE A 83 24.67 -3.53 -1.62
CA PHE A 83 25.26 -2.62 -0.63
C PHE A 83 26.11 -3.37 0.41
N ASP A 84 25.63 -4.51 0.91
CA ASP A 84 26.35 -5.32 1.88
C ASP A 84 27.66 -5.88 1.29
N PHE A 85 27.63 -6.33 0.04
CA PHE A 85 28.83 -6.80 -0.66
C PHE A 85 29.87 -5.68 -0.88
N CYS A 86 29.41 -4.50 -1.30
CA CYS A 86 30.29 -3.34 -1.47
C CYS A 86 30.90 -2.88 -0.14
N ALA A 87 30.13 -2.90 0.95
CA ALA A 87 30.62 -2.59 2.28
C ALA A 87 31.64 -3.63 2.77
N TRP A 88 31.37 -4.91 2.55
CA TRP A 88 32.30 -5.99 2.86
C TRP A 88 33.62 -5.85 2.09
N LEU A 89 33.57 -5.59 0.77
CA LEU A 89 34.77 -5.38 -0.05
C LEU A 89 35.64 -4.23 0.48
N ARG A 90 35.05 -3.08 0.83
CA ARG A 90 35.76 -1.93 1.42
C ARG A 90 36.32 -2.19 2.81
N SER A 91 35.86 -3.24 3.50
CA SER A 91 36.44 -3.65 4.79
C SER A 91 37.66 -4.57 4.63
N LYS A 92 37.88 -5.09 3.41
CA LYS A 92 38.94 -6.07 3.09
C LYS A 92 40.10 -5.48 2.29
N PHE A 93 39.92 -4.31 1.69
CA PHE A 93 40.92 -3.53 0.96
C PHE A 93 40.90 -2.09 1.50
#